data_AF-A0AAW1JJW4-F1
#
_entry.id   AF-A0AAW1JJW4-F1
#
_cell.length_a   1.000
_cell.length_b   1.000
_cell.length_c   1.000
_cell.angle_alpha   90.00
_cell.angle_beta   90.00
_cell.angle_gamma   90.00
#
_symmetry.space_group_name_H-M   'P 1'
#
loop_
_entity.id
_entity.type
_entity.pdbx_description
1 polymer ?
#
loop_
_entity_poly.entity_id
_entity_poly.type
_entity_poly.pdbx_seq_one_letter_code
_entity_poly.pdbx_strand_id
1 'polypeptide(L)'
;MLTLTKAIYTFLVVYYVIIPAGYLTKWWFFNEDTFEMNGRANILVTGGAGYVGSHTIVELLTNGYNVVAIDNLVNSYAVKDDKPESLKRVEKITGKTIIFYNVDIRDNTALQKLFQTHRFDCVIHFAALKAVGESVQIPLTYYQNNIAGSSTLFEVMKENGVKKVVFSSSATVYGIPQFLPITEEHPTGQGCTNPYGKTKYFVEEILKDVCTSDKEWSVILLRYFNPVGAHESGDIGEDPTGIPNNLMPYLAQVAVGRREKLHIFGNDYDTHDGTGIRDYIHITDLAIGHVQALEKLFEPMFRGCKAYNLGTGRGYSVLEMIDAFAKASGKKIHYEFTKRREGDVAASYADASLAKDELNWTATKDIHDMCKDTWNWQIKNPYGFQKR
;
A
#
# COMPACT_ATOMS: atom_id res chain seq x y z
N MET A 1 -63.86 32.48 -27.19
CA MET A 1 -62.79 33.04 -26.35
C MET A 1 -63.27 33.08 -24.91
N LEU A 2 -62.91 32.07 -24.12
CA LEU A 2 -62.95 32.16 -22.65
C LEU A 2 -61.80 31.29 -22.13
N THR A 3 -61.00 31.91 -21.28
CA THR A 3 -59.60 31.60 -21.00
C THR A 3 -59.40 30.58 -19.90
N LEU A 4 -58.34 29.81 -20.08
CA LEU A 4 -57.80 28.72 -19.24
C LEU A 4 -57.18 29.21 -17.92
N THR A 5 -57.86 30.07 -17.15
CA THR A 5 -57.27 30.71 -15.95
C THR A 5 -58.02 30.45 -14.64
N LYS A 6 -58.95 29.48 -14.59
CA LYS A 6 -59.68 29.13 -13.36
C LYS A 6 -59.48 27.70 -12.84
N ALA A 7 -58.58 26.92 -13.41
CA ALA A 7 -58.27 25.56 -12.93
C ALA A 7 -57.04 25.45 -12.02
N ILE A 8 -56.29 26.53 -11.81
CA ILE A 8 -55.00 26.48 -11.07
C ILE A 8 -55.14 26.87 -9.58
N TYR A 9 -56.27 27.46 -9.16
CA TYR A 9 -56.39 27.98 -7.79
C TYR A 9 -57.05 27.04 -6.76
N THR A 10 -57.41 25.81 -7.13
CA THR A 10 -58.08 24.87 -6.20
C THR A 10 -57.23 23.63 -5.87
N PHE A 11 -55.99 23.53 -6.36
CA PHE A 11 -55.12 22.37 -6.08
C PHE A 11 -54.01 22.63 -5.05
N LEU A 12 -53.91 23.86 -4.51
CA LEU A 12 -52.81 24.27 -3.63
C LEU A 12 -53.19 24.46 -2.15
N VAL A 13 -54.39 24.07 -1.71
CA VAL A 13 -54.86 24.34 -0.33
C VAL A 13 -55.15 23.07 0.50
N VAL A 14 -54.96 21.86 -0.04
CA VAL A 14 -55.40 20.62 0.65
C VAL A 14 -54.25 19.71 1.14
N TYR A 15 -52.97 20.07 0.95
CA TYR A 15 -51.85 19.19 1.37
C TYR A 15 -50.92 19.77 2.44
N TYR A 16 -51.33 20.81 3.17
CA TYR A 16 -50.53 21.41 4.25
C TYR A 16 -51.20 21.47 5.62
N VAL A 17 -52.22 20.63 5.87
CA VAL A 17 -52.78 20.50 7.21
C VAL A 17 -52.95 19.01 7.52
N ILE A 18 -52.43 18.61 8.69
CA ILE A 18 -52.42 17.27 9.29
C ILE A 18 -51.15 16.44 9.01
N ILE A 19 -50.01 16.87 9.57
CA ILE A 19 -49.07 15.97 10.25
C ILE A 19 -48.67 16.65 11.58
N PRO A 20 -48.73 15.95 12.74
CA PRO A 20 -48.47 16.56 14.05
C PRO A 20 -47.02 17.05 14.17
N ALA A 21 -46.84 18.26 14.71
CA ALA A 21 -45.57 18.95 14.94
C ALA A 21 -44.69 18.33 16.05
N GLY A 22 -44.63 17.00 16.15
CA GLY A 22 -43.93 16.27 17.21
C GLY A 22 -43.01 15.12 16.76
N TYR A 23 -42.81 14.93 15.45
CA TYR A 23 -42.05 13.78 14.91
C TYR A 23 -40.93 14.14 13.92
N LEU A 24 -40.50 15.41 13.84
CA LEU A 24 -39.53 15.86 12.83
C LEU A 24 -38.27 16.56 13.36
N THR A 25 -37.94 16.45 14.65
CA THR A 25 -36.69 17.01 15.17
C THR A 25 -36.02 16.07 16.16
N LYS A 26 -35.38 15.02 15.65
CA LYS A 26 -34.38 14.26 16.43
C LYS A 26 -33.39 13.44 15.59
N TRP A 27 -32.99 13.90 14.41
CA TRP A 27 -31.98 13.19 13.60
C TRP A 27 -31.09 14.12 12.75
N TRP A 28 -30.78 15.33 13.23
CA TRP A 28 -29.84 16.23 12.53
C TRP A 28 -29.01 17.02 13.53
N PHE A 29 -28.06 16.34 14.16
CA PHE A 29 -26.82 16.94 14.69
C PHE A 29 -25.78 15.82 14.82
N PHE A 30 -25.38 15.25 13.68
CA PHE A 30 -23.97 14.90 13.54
C PHE A 30 -23.35 16.11 12.86
N ASN A 31 -22.30 16.67 13.47
CA ASN A 31 -21.35 17.50 12.73
C ASN A 31 -20.80 16.62 11.60
N GLU A 32 -21.42 16.68 10.43
CA GLU A 32 -20.69 16.43 9.21
C GLU A 32 -19.78 17.63 9.04
N ASP A 33 -18.58 17.54 9.62
CA ASP A 33 -17.46 18.32 9.14
C ASP A 33 -17.26 17.91 7.68
N THR A 34 -17.96 18.57 6.76
CA THR A 34 -17.67 18.48 5.32
C THR A 34 -16.32 19.14 5.13
N PHE A 35 -15.27 18.35 5.37
CA PHE A 35 -13.90 18.74 5.19
C PHE A 35 -13.73 19.12 3.72
N GLU A 36 -13.64 20.43 3.43
CA GLU A 36 -13.38 20.90 2.07
C GLU A 36 -12.01 20.39 1.62
N MET A 37 -12.03 19.44 0.70
CA MET A 37 -10.84 18.84 0.10
C MET A 37 -10.23 19.80 -0.94
N ASN A 38 -9.51 20.82 -0.48
CA ASN A 38 -8.87 21.85 -1.31
C ASN A 38 -7.48 21.42 -1.86
N GLY A 39 -7.42 20.32 -2.60
CA GLY A 39 -6.18 19.72 -3.10
C GLY A 39 -6.25 19.32 -4.57
N ARG A 40 -5.11 18.90 -5.14
CA ARG A 40 -4.98 18.58 -6.58
C ARG A 40 -5.96 17.50 -7.05
N ALA A 41 -6.15 16.48 -6.23
CA ALA A 41 -7.07 15.36 -6.45
C ALA A 41 -7.32 14.64 -5.12
N ASN A 42 -8.42 13.90 -5.04
CA ASN A 42 -8.82 13.12 -3.89
C ASN A 42 -8.45 11.64 -4.08
N ILE A 43 -7.56 11.15 -3.23
CA ILE A 43 -6.97 9.83 -3.34
C ILE A 43 -7.49 8.94 -2.21
N LEU A 44 -8.13 7.82 -2.57
CA LEU A 44 -8.40 6.75 -1.62
C LEU A 44 -7.14 5.89 -1.48
N VAL A 45 -6.64 5.74 -0.25
CA VAL A 45 -5.49 4.87 0.05
C VAL A 45 -5.97 3.70 0.91
N THR A 46 -6.14 2.54 0.30
CA THR A 46 -6.44 1.31 1.05
C THR A 46 -5.17 0.73 1.65
N GLY A 47 -5.24 0.13 2.85
CA GLY A 47 -4.05 -0.30 3.59
C GLY A 47 -3.18 0.87 4.03
N GLY A 48 -3.80 2.06 4.18
CA GLY A 48 -3.09 3.32 4.38
C GLY A 48 -2.33 3.41 5.70
N ALA A 49 -2.73 2.64 6.72
CA ALA A 49 -2.04 2.62 8.01
C ALA A 49 -0.82 1.69 8.02
N GLY A 50 -0.64 0.87 6.99
CA GLY A 50 0.50 -0.03 6.84
C GLY A 50 1.82 0.68 6.51
N TYR A 51 2.89 -0.11 6.39
CA TYR A 51 4.24 0.39 6.15
C TYR A 51 4.37 1.25 4.88
N VAL A 52 4.03 0.70 3.72
CA VAL A 52 4.11 1.44 2.44
C VAL A 52 3.04 2.51 2.33
N GLY A 53 1.82 2.22 2.81
CA GLY A 53 0.71 3.16 2.83
C GLY A 53 1.05 4.45 3.57
N SER A 54 1.53 4.36 4.82
CA SER A 54 1.83 5.52 5.64
C SER A 54 2.93 6.41 5.05
N HIS A 55 4.00 5.84 4.49
CA HIS A 55 5.05 6.60 3.82
C HIS A 55 4.55 7.24 2.53
N THR A 56 3.73 6.52 1.76
CA THR A 56 3.11 7.09 0.55
C THR A 56 2.20 8.27 0.90
N ILE A 57 1.44 8.19 1.99
CA ILE A 57 0.57 9.29 2.42
C ILE A 57 1.38 10.54 2.81
N VAL A 58 2.57 10.40 3.41
CA VAL A 58 3.47 11.56 3.62
C VAL A 58 3.75 12.27 2.30
N GLU A 59 4.15 11.52 1.27
CA GLU A 59 4.48 12.08 -0.04
C GLU A 59 3.25 12.67 -0.76
N LEU A 60 2.10 12.00 -0.69
CA LEU A 60 0.84 12.51 -1.27
C LEU A 60 0.45 13.85 -0.65
N LEU A 61 0.43 13.93 0.68
CA LEU A 61 0.07 15.14 1.40
C LEU A 61 1.08 16.25 1.12
N THR A 62 2.38 15.95 1.09
CA THR A 62 3.43 16.92 0.76
C THR A 62 3.29 17.47 -0.65
N ASN A 63 2.83 16.66 -1.61
CA ASN A 63 2.57 17.05 -2.99
C ASN A 63 1.16 17.62 -3.25
N GLY A 64 0.39 17.91 -2.19
CA GLY A 64 -0.87 18.65 -2.30
C GLY A 64 -2.08 17.83 -2.71
N TYR A 65 -2.01 16.50 -2.60
CA TYR A 65 -3.18 15.62 -2.73
C TYR A 65 -3.96 15.56 -1.43
N ASN A 66 -5.27 15.32 -1.54
CA ASN A 66 -6.10 14.98 -0.40
C ASN A 66 -6.17 13.46 -0.25
N VAL A 67 -6.16 12.98 0.99
CA VAL A 67 -6.13 11.54 1.28
C VAL A 67 -7.29 11.16 2.19
N VAL A 68 -8.04 10.14 1.75
CA VAL A 68 -8.87 9.31 2.63
C VAL A 68 -8.19 7.95 2.74
N ALA A 69 -7.86 7.54 3.95
CA ALA A 69 -7.23 6.25 4.21
C ALA A 69 -8.27 5.25 4.74
N ILE A 70 -8.20 4.01 4.26
CA ILE A 70 -8.90 2.89 4.88
C ILE A 70 -7.94 1.77 5.23
N ASP A 71 -8.20 1.11 6.36
CA ASP A 71 -7.41 -0.03 6.84
C ASP A 71 -8.27 -0.85 7.82
N ASN A 72 -8.12 -2.17 7.84
CA ASN A 72 -8.83 -3.03 8.81
C ASN A 72 -7.98 -3.36 10.05
N LEU A 73 -6.76 -2.82 10.11
CA LEU A 73 -5.83 -2.91 11.24
C LEU A 73 -5.29 -4.32 11.53
N VAL A 74 -5.43 -5.26 10.60
CA VAL A 74 -4.93 -6.64 10.78
C VAL A 74 -3.41 -6.68 10.98
N ASN A 75 -2.68 -5.72 10.41
CA ASN A 75 -1.22 -5.61 10.52
C ASN A 75 -0.75 -4.15 10.62
N SER A 76 -1.53 -3.32 11.31
CA SER A 76 -1.18 -1.94 11.66
C SER A 76 -1.71 -1.63 13.07
N TYR A 77 -1.04 -0.74 13.79
CA TYR A 77 -1.35 -0.50 15.21
C TYR A 77 -2.27 0.70 15.42
N ALA A 78 -3.33 0.49 16.20
CA ALA A 78 -4.17 1.53 16.76
C ALA A 78 -4.56 1.19 18.20
N VAL A 79 -4.82 2.23 19.00
CA VAL A 79 -5.60 2.08 20.23
C VAL A 79 -7.06 1.87 19.83
N LYS A 80 -7.82 1.10 20.59
CA LYS A 80 -9.21 0.76 20.29
C LYS A 80 -10.03 2.03 19.99
N ASP A 81 -10.80 1.99 18.90
CA ASP A 81 -11.68 3.07 18.42
C ASP A 81 -10.95 4.39 18.07
N ASP A 82 -9.63 4.34 17.88
CA ASP A 82 -8.78 5.49 17.60
C ASP A 82 -8.15 5.41 16.20
N LYS A 83 -7.67 6.55 15.69
CA LYS A 83 -6.90 6.60 14.44
C LYS A 83 -5.57 5.83 14.63
N PRO A 84 -5.12 5.07 13.62
CA PRO A 84 -3.84 4.38 13.66
C PRO A 84 -2.68 5.31 14.01
N GLU A 85 -1.78 4.85 14.87
CA GLU A 85 -0.67 5.67 15.36
C GLU A 85 0.26 6.09 14.21
N SER A 86 0.43 5.23 13.20
CA SER A 86 1.16 5.58 11.97
C SER A 86 0.58 6.82 11.30
N LEU A 87 -0.75 6.86 11.10
CA LEU A 87 -1.43 7.99 10.48
C LEU A 87 -1.37 9.26 11.33
N LYS A 88 -1.53 9.17 12.66
CA LYS A 88 -1.35 10.34 13.55
C LYS A 88 0.03 10.97 13.42
N ARG A 89 1.06 10.13 13.29
CA ARG A 89 2.43 10.60 13.11
C ARG A 89 2.67 11.15 11.70
N VAL A 90 2.00 10.62 10.68
CA VAL A 90 1.97 11.25 9.34
C VAL A 90 1.34 12.65 9.41
N GLU A 91 0.23 12.84 10.15
CA GLU A 91 -0.37 14.17 10.34
C GLU A 91 0.60 15.14 11.03
N LYS A 92 1.35 14.66 12.02
CA LYS A 92 2.41 15.44 12.68
C LYS A 92 3.57 15.80 11.74
N ILE A 93 4.02 14.85 10.91
CA ILE A 93 5.11 15.07 9.95
C ILE A 93 4.72 16.11 8.91
N THR A 94 3.50 16.02 8.38
CA THR A 94 3.04 16.83 7.25
C THR A 94 2.33 18.11 7.66
N GLY A 95 1.87 18.21 8.92
CA GLY A 95 0.98 19.27 9.39
C GLY A 95 -0.42 19.24 8.75
N LYS A 96 -0.79 18.14 8.08
CA LYS A 96 -2.05 17.98 7.34
C LYS A 96 -2.88 16.85 7.93
N THR A 97 -4.20 17.00 7.91
CA THR A 97 -5.12 16.00 8.45
C THR A 97 -5.45 14.90 7.44
N ILE A 98 -5.68 13.69 7.94
CA ILE A 98 -6.07 12.50 7.19
C ILE A 98 -7.44 12.04 7.68
N ILE A 99 -8.37 11.88 6.75
CA ILE A 99 -9.63 11.19 7.04
C ILE A 99 -9.35 9.69 7.03
N PHE A 100 -9.76 8.99 8.10
CA PHE A 100 -9.54 7.56 8.26
C PHE A 100 -10.84 6.81 8.52
N TYR A 101 -11.01 5.66 7.86
CA TYR A 101 -12.08 4.71 8.17
C TYR A 101 -11.50 3.32 8.44
N ASN A 102 -11.94 2.70 9.54
CA ASN A 102 -11.67 1.30 9.81
C ASN A 102 -12.60 0.42 8.98
N VAL A 103 -12.17 0.06 7.78
CA VAL A 103 -12.98 -0.65 6.77
C VAL A 103 -12.15 -1.76 6.14
N ASP A 104 -12.77 -2.93 6.03
CA ASP A 104 -12.23 -4.06 5.27
C ASP A 104 -12.65 -3.93 3.80
N ILE A 105 -11.71 -4.15 2.88
CA ILE A 105 -11.98 -4.06 1.43
C ILE A 105 -12.97 -5.12 0.92
N ARG A 106 -13.24 -6.16 1.72
CA ARG A 106 -14.26 -7.17 1.42
C ARG A 106 -15.67 -6.74 1.81
N ASP A 107 -15.81 -5.68 2.61
CA ASP A 107 -17.10 -5.15 3.01
C ASP A 107 -17.63 -4.20 1.93
N ASN A 108 -18.39 -4.77 0.99
CA ASN A 108 -19.04 -4.02 -0.09
C ASN A 108 -19.92 -2.89 0.46
N THR A 109 -20.67 -3.11 1.55
CA THR A 109 -21.61 -2.11 2.07
C THR A 109 -20.86 -0.91 2.64
N ALA A 110 -19.80 -1.16 3.41
CA ALA A 110 -18.96 -0.10 3.95
C ALA A 110 -18.23 0.68 2.85
N LEU A 111 -17.72 -0.01 1.83
CA LEU A 111 -17.10 0.63 0.67
C LEU A 111 -18.10 1.48 -0.13
N GLN A 112 -19.31 0.99 -0.38
CA GLN A 112 -20.35 1.78 -1.05
C GLN A 112 -20.65 3.07 -0.30
N LYS A 113 -20.84 2.98 1.03
CA LYS A 113 -21.05 4.16 1.86
C LYS A 113 -19.88 5.14 1.77
N LEU A 114 -18.65 4.63 1.76
CA LEU A 114 -17.45 5.46 1.64
C LEU A 114 -17.41 6.24 0.31
N PHE A 115 -17.66 5.57 -0.82
CA PHE A 115 -17.67 6.19 -2.15
C PHE A 115 -18.88 7.12 -2.38
N GLN A 116 -19.97 6.94 -1.65
CA GLN A 116 -21.08 7.90 -1.62
C GLN A 116 -20.78 9.14 -0.78
N THR A 117 -19.96 8.98 0.27
CA THR A 117 -19.57 10.07 1.18
C THR A 117 -18.50 10.96 0.56
N HIS A 118 -17.55 10.37 -0.18
CA HIS A 118 -16.39 11.08 -0.73
C HIS A 118 -16.31 10.91 -2.24
N ARG A 119 -15.92 11.97 -2.95
CA ARG A 119 -15.56 11.88 -4.37
C ARG A 119 -14.09 11.57 -4.51
N PHE A 120 -13.76 10.46 -5.17
CA PHE A 120 -12.40 10.04 -5.44
C PHE A 120 -12.04 10.17 -6.92
N ASP A 121 -10.82 10.65 -7.18
CA ASP A 121 -10.26 10.72 -8.52
C ASP A 121 -9.43 9.48 -8.86
N CYS A 122 -8.87 8.84 -7.84
CA CYS A 122 -8.01 7.66 -7.96
C CYS A 122 -7.97 6.85 -6.65
N VAL A 123 -7.66 5.56 -6.79
CA VAL A 123 -7.38 4.65 -5.67
C VAL A 123 -5.93 4.16 -5.74
N ILE A 124 -5.20 4.24 -4.63
CA ILE A 124 -3.95 3.51 -4.42
C ILE A 124 -4.24 2.29 -3.53
N HIS A 125 -3.99 1.10 -4.06
CA HIS A 125 -4.43 -0.14 -3.44
C HIS A 125 -3.29 -0.95 -2.79
N PHE A 126 -2.99 -0.65 -1.50
CA PHE A 126 -2.01 -1.41 -0.70
C PHE A 126 -2.61 -2.58 0.10
N ALA A 127 -3.92 -2.55 0.42
CA ALA A 127 -4.55 -3.53 1.31
C ALA A 127 -4.40 -4.97 0.80
N ALA A 128 -3.50 -5.73 1.43
CA ALA A 128 -3.23 -7.13 1.13
C ALA A 128 -2.50 -7.79 2.32
N LEU A 129 -2.72 -9.09 2.51
CA LEU A 129 -1.80 -9.93 3.27
C LEU A 129 -0.54 -10.16 2.44
N LYS A 130 0.64 -10.13 3.08
CA LYS A 130 1.93 -10.01 2.37
C LYS A 130 3.01 -11.04 2.72
N ALA A 131 2.83 -11.88 3.72
CA ALA A 131 3.88 -12.77 4.18
C ALA A 131 3.95 -14.05 3.34
N VAL A 132 5.04 -14.22 2.57
CA VAL A 132 5.25 -15.38 1.68
C VAL A 132 5.10 -16.71 2.43
N GLY A 133 5.82 -16.87 3.56
CA GLY A 133 5.79 -18.12 4.34
C GLY A 133 4.41 -18.44 4.92
N GLU A 134 3.71 -17.44 5.45
CA GLU A 134 2.35 -17.60 5.97
C GLU A 134 1.36 -17.95 4.86
N SER A 135 1.52 -17.36 3.67
CA SER A 135 0.62 -17.62 2.53
C SER A 135 0.60 -19.09 2.11
N VAL A 136 1.72 -19.81 2.27
CA VAL A 136 1.80 -21.27 2.02
C VAL A 136 0.99 -22.05 3.05
N GLN A 137 0.94 -21.57 4.30
CA GLN A 137 0.22 -22.23 5.40
C GLN A 137 -1.29 -21.95 5.38
N ILE A 138 -1.71 -20.72 5.01
CA ILE A 138 -3.12 -20.30 4.98
C ILE A 138 -3.55 -19.71 3.61
N PRO A 139 -3.41 -20.48 2.51
CA PRO A 139 -3.61 -19.97 1.15
C PRO A 139 -5.01 -19.39 0.91
N LEU A 140 -6.06 -20.02 1.45
CA LEU A 140 -7.44 -19.56 1.25
C LEU A 140 -7.69 -18.17 1.84
N THR A 141 -7.09 -17.87 3.00
CA THR A 141 -7.16 -16.54 3.61
C THR A 141 -6.52 -15.48 2.70
N TYR A 142 -5.37 -15.81 2.09
CA TYR A 142 -4.69 -14.92 1.15
C TYR A 142 -5.53 -14.69 -0.11
N TYR A 143 -6.14 -15.73 -0.69
CA TYR A 143 -6.99 -15.58 -1.86
C TYR A 143 -8.26 -14.77 -1.56
N GLN A 144 -8.92 -15.02 -0.42
CA GLN A 144 -10.10 -14.24 -0.01
C GLN A 144 -9.76 -12.77 0.25
N ASN A 145 -8.66 -12.50 0.94
CA ASN A 145 -8.26 -11.13 1.24
C ASN A 145 -7.79 -10.39 -0.01
N ASN A 146 -6.82 -10.98 -0.73
CA ASN A 146 -6.09 -10.28 -1.77
C ASN A 146 -6.79 -10.33 -3.14
N ILE A 147 -7.57 -11.36 -3.45
CA ILE A 147 -8.26 -11.44 -4.75
C ILE A 147 -9.71 -10.98 -4.60
N ALA A 148 -10.49 -11.66 -3.73
CA ALA A 148 -11.90 -11.32 -3.59
C ALA A 148 -12.08 -9.90 -3.04
N GLY A 149 -11.29 -9.49 -2.04
CA GLY A 149 -11.29 -8.11 -1.54
C GLY A 149 -10.93 -7.06 -2.59
N SER A 150 -9.92 -7.30 -3.43
CA SER A 150 -9.59 -6.40 -4.54
C SER A 150 -10.71 -6.35 -5.57
N SER A 151 -11.32 -7.50 -5.89
CA SER A 151 -12.46 -7.56 -6.81
C SER A 151 -13.66 -6.75 -6.30
N THR A 152 -13.99 -6.86 -5.01
CA THR A 152 -15.04 -6.05 -4.38
C THR A 152 -14.74 -4.55 -4.47
N LEU A 153 -13.49 -4.15 -4.21
CA LEU A 153 -13.07 -2.76 -4.36
C LEU A 153 -13.25 -2.26 -5.81
N PHE A 154 -12.79 -3.02 -6.80
CA PHE A 154 -12.89 -2.60 -8.21
C PHE A 154 -14.34 -2.54 -8.72
N GLU A 155 -15.22 -3.40 -8.21
CA GLU A 155 -16.66 -3.34 -8.49
C GLU A 155 -17.28 -2.04 -7.94
N VAL A 156 -17.04 -1.71 -6.67
CA VAL A 156 -17.51 -0.46 -6.06
C VAL A 156 -16.95 0.76 -6.79
N MET A 157 -15.67 0.74 -7.15
CA MET A 157 -15.03 1.77 -7.95
C MET A 157 -15.75 1.99 -9.29
N LYS A 158 -16.04 0.89 -10.02
CA LYS A 158 -16.75 0.93 -11.30
C LYS A 158 -18.13 1.58 -11.16
N GLU A 159 -18.89 1.16 -10.16
CA GLU A 159 -20.26 1.65 -9.92
C GLU A 159 -20.31 3.14 -9.55
N ASN A 160 -19.24 3.64 -8.92
CA ASN A 160 -19.10 5.05 -8.54
C ASN A 160 -18.29 5.87 -9.55
N GLY A 161 -17.97 5.32 -10.72
CA GLY A 161 -17.29 6.04 -11.80
C GLY A 161 -15.81 6.34 -11.56
N VAL A 162 -15.16 5.70 -10.58
CA VAL A 162 -13.74 5.88 -10.26
C VAL A 162 -12.92 4.84 -11.02
N LYS A 163 -12.22 5.25 -12.08
CA LYS A 163 -11.57 4.32 -13.03
C LYS A 163 -10.04 4.43 -13.10
N LYS A 164 -9.41 5.05 -12.09
CA LYS A 164 -7.95 5.21 -11.99
C LYS A 164 -7.42 4.43 -10.79
N VAL A 165 -6.48 3.50 -11.02
CA VAL A 165 -5.87 2.68 -9.96
C VAL A 165 -4.35 2.70 -10.06
N VAL A 166 -3.68 2.91 -8.92
CA VAL A 166 -2.30 2.48 -8.71
C VAL A 166 -2.32 1.24 -7.83
N PHE A 167 -1.90 0.11 -8.38
CA PHE A 167 -1.93 -1.18 -7.68
C PHE A 167 -0.54 -1.56 -7.17
N SER A 168 -0.50 -1.97 -5.90
CA SER A 168 0.68 -2.54 -5.26
C SER A 168 0.91 -3.98 -5.68
N SER A 169 1.61 -4.18 -6.79
CA SER A 169 2.09 -5.49 -7.20
C SER A 169 3.44 -5.81 -6.52
N SER A 170 4.14 -6.83 -6.99
CA SER A 170 5.37 -7.34 -6.38
C SER A 170 6.25 -8.04 -7.40
N ALA A 171 7.57 -7.99 -7.23
CA ALA A 171 8.52 -8.81 -7.99
C ALA A 171 8.24 -10.33 -7.89
N THR A 172 7.46 -10.78 -6.91
CA THR A 172 7.02 -12.19 -6.79
C THR A 172 6.18 -12.68 -7.96
N VAL A 173 5.56 -11.78 -8.75
CA VAL A 173 4.80 -12.17 -9.96
C VAL A 173 5.70 -12.76 -11.06
N TYR A 174 7.00 -12.47 -11.02
CA TYR A 174 7.99 -13.03 -11.94
C TYR A 174 8.40 -14.47 -11.59
N GLY A 175 8.02 -14.97 -10.42
CA GLY A 175 8.37 -16.32 -9.99
C GLY A 175 9.88 -16.50 -9.80
N ILE A 176 10.41 -17.61 -10.31
CA ILE A 176 11.85 -17.86 -10.39
C ILE A 176 12.37 -17.10 -11.63
N PRO A 177 13.25 -16.09 -11.47
CA PRO A 177 13.73 -15.31 -12.59
C PRO A 177 14.48 -16.19 -13.61
N GLN A 178 14.16 -16.00 -14.90
CA GLN A 178 14.83 -16.66 -16.03
C GLN A 178 16.10 -15.91 -16.45
N PHE A 179 16.14 -14.60 -16.20
CA PHE A 179 17.30 -13.75 -16.39
C PHE A 179 17.31 -12.62 -15.36
N LEU A 180 18.48 -12.01 -15.16
CA LEU A 180 18.69 -10.86 -14.29
C LEU A 180 19.54 -9.82 -15.05
N PRO A 181 19.31 -8.51 -14.87
CA PRO A 181 18.23 -7.91 -14.06
C PRO A 181 16.83 -8.17 -14.65
N ILE A 182 15.79 -8.13 -13.82
CA ILE A 182 14.40 -8.42 -14.22
C ILE A 182 13.77 -7.19 -14.84
N THR A 183 13.38 -7.27 -16.11
CA THR A 183 12.63 -6.22 -16.83
C THR A 183 11.11 -6.46 -16.73
N GLU A 184 10.29 -5.48 -17.14
CA GLU A 184 8.84 -5.61 -17.21
C GLU A 184 8.36 -6.60 -18.29
N GLU A 185 9.20 -6.88 -19.29
CA GLU A 185 8.98 -7.87 -20.35
C GLU A 185 9.18 -9.32 -19.85
N HIS A 186 9.77 -9.51 -18.67
CA HIS A 186 9.96 -10.84 -18.11
C HIS A 186 8.61 -11.55 -17.92
N PRO A 187 8.51 -12.86 -18.25
CA PRO A 187 7.28 -13.63 -18.04
C PRO A 187 6.77 -13.54 -16.59
N THR A 188 5.44 -13.42 -16.44
CA THR A 188 4.77 -13.39 -15.12
C THR A 188 3.83 -14.57 -14.94
N GLY A 189 3.52 -14.91 -13.68
CA GLY A 189 2.60 -16.00 -13.32
C GLY A 189 3.23 -17.39 -13.41
N GLN A 190 4.00 -17.65 -14.46
CA GLN A 190 4.82 -18.85 -14.58
C GLN A 190 5.87 -18.88 -13.47
N GLY A 191 5.96 -19.99 -12.74
CA GLY A 191 6.96 -20.14 -11.68
C GLY A 191 6.68 -19.34 -10.41
N CYS A 192 5.48 -18.75 -10.23
CA CYS A 192 5.07 -18.19 -8.92
C CYS A 192 5.15 -19.28 -7.84
N THR A 193 6.07 -19.11 -6.88
CA THR A 193 6.46 -20.15 -5.92
C THR A 193 5.58 -20.24 -4.69
N ASN A 194 4.67 -19.28 -4.48
CA ASN A 194 3.87 -19.17 -3.26
C ASN A 194 2.48 -18.53 -3.52
N PRO A 195 1.48 -18.78 -2.65
CA PRO A 195 0.14 -18.22 -2.79
C PRO A 195 0.09 -16.69 -2.80
N TYR A 196 0.91 -15.98 -2.01
CA TYR A 196 0.98 -14.52 -2.04
C TYR A 196 1.32 -13.98 -3.44
N GLY A 197 2.40 -14.48 -4.05
CA GLY A 197 2.81 -14.09 -5.41
C GLY A 197 1.74 -14.39 -6.46
N LYS A 198 1.07 -15.56 -6.34
CA LYS A 198 -0.09 -15.90 -7.18
C LYS A 198 -1.23 -14.90 -7.01
N THR A 199 -1.53 -14.46 -5.79
CA THR A 199 -2.59 -13.46 -5.58
C THR A 199 -2.28 -12.14 -6.27
N LYS A 200 -1.02 -11.67 -6.22
CA LYS A 200 -0.62 -10.44 -6.93
C LYS A 200 -0.74 -10.60 -8.44
N TYR A 201 -0.27 -11.72 -8.98
CA TYR A 201 -0.40 -12.04 -10.40
C TYR A 201 -1.88 -12.06 -10.84
N PHE A 202 -2.75 -12.76 -10.13
CA PHE A 202 -4.16 -12.83 -10.49
C PHE A 202 -4.87 -11.48 -10.41
N VAL A 203 -4.50 -10.61 -9.47
CA VAL A 203 -5.04 -9.25 -9.43
C VAL A 203 -4.52 -8.38 -10.58
N GLU A 204 -3.27 -8.56 -11.02
CA GLU A 204 -2.79 -7.92 -12.26
C GLU A 204 -3.63 -8.37 -13.47
N GLU A 205 -3.92 -9.66 -13.61
CA GLU A 205 -4.74 -10.18 -14.71
C GLU A 205 -6.17 -9.64 -14.66
N ILE A 206 -6.80 -9.60 -13.48
CA ILE A 206 -8.12 -8.99 -13.30
C ILE A 206 -8.12 -7.53 -13.78
N LEU A 207 -7.12 -6.73 -13.39
CA LEU A 207 -7.03 -5.33 -13.79
C LEU A 207 -6.75 -5.16 -15.29
N LYS A 208 -5.97 -6.05 -15.91
CA LYS A 208 -5.78 -6.09 -17.37
C LYS A 208 -7.09 -6.40 -18.10
N ASP A 209 -7.88 -7.36 -17.59
CA ASP A 209 -9.19 -7.69 -18.15
C ASP A 209 -10.18 -6.54 -17.99
N VAL A 210 -10.18 -5.87 -16.83
CA VAL A 210 -10.97 -4.64 -16.61
C VAL A 210 -10.62 -3.57 -17.65
N CYS A 211 -9.34 -3.25 -17.84
CA CYS A 211 -8.89 -2.30 -18.86
C CYS A 211 -9.17 -2.76 -20.30
N THR A 212 -9.22 -4.07 -20.52
CA THR A 212 -9.56 -4.64 -21.82
C THR A 212 -11.04 -4.43 -22.13
N SER A 213 -11.91 -4.70 -21.15
CA SER A 213 -13.36 -4.57 -21.25
C SER A 213 -13.88 -3.12 -21.25
N ASP A 214 -13.20 -2.22 -20.54
CA ASP A 214 -13.58 -0.81 -20.41
C ASP A 214 -12.34 0.09 -20.60
N LYS A 215 -12.28 0.77 -21.75
CA LYS A 215 -11.14 1.61 -22.17
C LYS A 215 -10.99 2.91 -21.38
N GLU A 216 -11.97 3.26 -20.54
CA GLU A 216 -11.85 4.42 -19.65
C GLU A 216 -10.97 4.13 -18.43
N TRP A 217 -10.72 2.85 -18.12
CA TRP A 217 -9.83 2.48 -17.03
C TRP A 217 -8.38 2.82 -17.35
N SER A 218 -7.73 3.33 -16.32
CA SER A 218 -6.30 3.63 -16.30
C SER A 218 -5.71 2.97 -15.07
N VAL A 219 -4.75 2.08 -15.28
CA VAL A 219 -4.16 1.26 -14.22
C VAL A 219 -2.64 1.30 -14.36
N ILE A 220 -1.97 1.59 -13.25
CA ILE A 220 -0.54 1.37 -13.10
C ILE A 220 -0.30 0.27 -12.09
N LEU A 221 0.42 -0.78 -12.51
CA LEU A 221 0.85 -1.90 -11.68
C LEU A 221 2.29 -1.65 -11.23
N LEU A 222 2.50 -1.29 -9.97
CA LEU A 222 3.85 -1.07 -9.46
C LEU A 222 4.38 -2.37 -8.83
N ARG A 223 5.36 -2.98 -9.48
CA ARG A 223 6.01 -4.22 -9.03
C ARG A 223 7.18 -3.86 -8.14
N TYR A 224 6.92 -3.77 -6.83
CA TYR A 224 7.98 -3.45 -5.88
C TYR A 224 8.92 -4.64 -5.69
N PHE A 225 10.19 -4.32 -5.49
CA PHE A 225 11.16 -5.28 -4.97
C PHE A 225 11.08 -5.30 -3.43
N ASN A 226 12.18 -5.11 -2.69
CA ASN A 226 12.20 -5.30 -1.25
C ASN A 226 12.29 -3.96 -0.49
N PRO A 227 11.15 -3.30 -0.15
CA PRO A 227 11.19 -2.04 0.57
C PRO A 227 11.76 -2.18 1.99
N VAL A 228 12.68 -1.29 2.33
CA VAL A 228 13.36 -1.15 3.63
C VAL A 228 13.59 0.33 3.95
N GLY A 229 14.18 0.65 5.10
CA GLY A 229 14.31 2.04 5.55
C GLY A 229 13.19 2.47 6.48
N ALA A 230 13.06 3.78 6.66
CA ALA A 230 11.98 4.45 7.39
C ALA A 230 11.94 5.90 6.93
N HIS A 231 10.95 6.68 7.38
CA HIS A 231 11.01 8.12 7.18
C HIS A 231 12.18 8.71 7.99
N GLU A 232 12.90 9.69 7.41
CA GLU A 232 14.13 10.27 7.98
C GLU A 232 13.95 10.85 9.39
N SER A 233 12.74 11.28 9.74
CA SER A 233 12.41 11.74 11.09
C SER A 233 12.56 10.64 12.14
N GLY A 234 12.43 9.37 11.76
CA GLY A 234 12.33 8.23 12.67
C GLY A 234 11.01 8.19 13.44
N ASP A 235 9.99 8.96 13.04
CA ASP A 235 8.66 8.97 13.66
C ASP A 235 7.71 7.92 13.06
N ILE A 236 7.96 7.43 11.85
CA ILE A 236 7.24 6.31 11.23
C ILE A 236 8.24 5.32 10.59
N GLY A 237 7.90 4.04 10.57
CA GLY A 237 8.72 2.96 9.99
C GLY A 237 7.94 1.64 9.94
N GLU A 238 8.61 0.52 9.63
CA GLU A 238 7.96 -0.80 9.61
C GLU A 238 7.75 -1.32 11.05
N ASP A 239 6.49 -1.59 11.41
CA ASP A 239 6.09 -2.15 12.71
C ASP A 239 5.17 -3.37 12.51
N PRO A 240 5.72 -4.54 12.17
CA PRO A 240 4.92 -5.73 11.91
C PRO A 240 4.38 -6.32 13.22
N THR A 241 3.14 -6.82 13.18
CA THR A 241 2.56 -7.57 14.30
C THR A 241 3.29 -8.91 14.48
N GLY A 242 3.71 -9.21 15.71
CA GLY A 242 4.33 -10.50 16.04
C GLY A 242 5.78 -10.64 15.61
N ILE A 243 6.15 -11.81 15.06
CA ILE A 243 7.51 -12.08 14.58
C ILE A 243 7.63 -11.58 13.13
N PRO A 244 8.58 -10.67 12.83
CA PRO A 244 8.75 -10.19 11.47
C PRO A 244 9.09 -11.32 10.49
N ASN A 245 8.39 -11.36 9.36
CA ASN A 245 8.69 -12.29 8.26
C ASN A 245 9.79 -11.75 7.30
N ASN A 246 10.01 -10.45 7.31
CA ASN A 246 10.97 -9.74 6.47
C ASN A 246 12.33 -9.59 7.18
N LEU A 247 13.43 -9.57 6.41
CA LEU A 247 14.80 -9.50 6.94
C LEU A 247 15.04 -8.24 7.80
N MET A 248 14.78 -7.06 7.24
CA MET A 248 15.15 -5.79 7.86
C MET A 248 14.49 -5.54 9.24
N PRO A 249 13.17 -5.71 9.43
CA PRO A 249 12.56 -5.54 10.75
C PRO A 249 13.01 -6.62 11.75
N TYR A 250 13.35 -7.84 11.31
CA TYR A 250 13.93 -8.85 12.20
C TYR A 250 15.32 -8.41 12.67
N LEU A 251 16.17 -8.00 11.72
CA LEU A 251 17.51 -7.48 11.94
C LEU A 251 17.51 -6.31 12.93
N ALA A 252 16.62 -5.35 12.72
CA ALA A 252 16.45 -4.18 13.58
C ALA A 252 16.04 -4.58 15.01
N GLN A 253 15.13 -5.55 15.16
CA GLN A 253 14.71 -6.08 16.47
C GLN A 253 15.83 -6.83 17.21
N VAL A 254 16.72 -7.53 16.50
CA VAL A 254 17.93 -8.12 17.11
C VAL A 254 18.86 -7.01 17.61
N ALA A 255 19.09 -5.97 16.80
CA ALA A 255 19.98 -4.87 17.17
C ALA A 255 19.51 -4.05 18.39
N VAL A 256 18.19 -3.88 18.58
CA VAL A 256 17.64 -3.27 19.82
C VAL A 256 17.45 -4.26 20.98
N GLY A 257 17.86 -5.51 20.83
CA GLY A 257 17.79 -6.53 21.88
C GLY A 257 16.39 -7.08 22.17
N ARG A 258 15.43 -6.87 21.25
CA ARG A 258 14.11 -7.52 21.33
C ARG A 258 14.15 -9.00 20.97
N ARG A 259 15.18 -9.42 20.24
CA ARG A 259 15.42 -10.80 19.82
C ARG A 259 16.88 -11.14 20.04
N GLU A 260 17.14 -12.39 20.36
CA GLU A 260 18.48 -12.87 20.66
C GLU A 260 19.36 -12.94 19.40
N LYS A 261 18.82 -13.47 18.29
CA LYS A 261 19.55 -13.69 17.04
C LYS A 261 18.63 -13.70 15.82
N LEU A 262 19.20 -13.46 14.65
CA LEU A 262 18.56 -13.59 13.34
C LEU A 262 18.74 -15.02 12.80
N HIS A 263 17.73 -15.55 12.11
CA HIS A 263 17.85 -16.81 11.37
C HIS A 263 18.02 -16.51 9.87
N ILE A 264 19.17 -16.91 9.30
CA ILE A 264 19.46 -16.78 7.87
C ILE A 264 19.00 -18.05 7.16
N PHE A 265 18.01 -17.91 6.28
CA PHE A 265 17.42 -19.04 5.56
C PHE A 265 18.28 -19.45 4.36
N GLY A 266 19.11 -20.49 4.55
CA GLY A 266 19.99 -21.03 3.51
C GLY A 266 21.33 -20.30 3.37
N ASN A 267 22.37 -21.07 3.08
CA ASN A 267 23.75 -20.61 2.86
C ASN A 267 24.44 -21.36 1.70
N ASP A 268 23.64 -21.96 0.83
CA ASP A 268 24.04 -22.85 -0.25
C ASP A 268 23.37 -22.48 -1.59
N TYR A 269 22.79 -21.27 -1.69
CA TYR A 269 22.27 -20.74 -2.96
C TYR A 269 23.42 -20.52 -3.95
N ASP A 270 23.11 -20.52 -5.24
CA ASP A 270 24.06 -20.16 -6.30
C ASP A 270 24.25 -18.63 -6.36
N THR A 271 24.87 -18.10 -5.31
CA THR A 271 25.16 -16.69 -5.08
C THR A 271 26.56 -16.55 -4.47
N HIS A 272 27.15 -15.36 -4.54
CA HIS A 272 28.55 -15.15 -4.19
C HIS A 272 28.91 -15.51 -2.73
N ASP A 273 27.96 -15.47 -1.80
CA ASP A 273 28.14 -15.84 -0.39
C ASP A 273 27.20 -16.96 0.09
N GLY A 274 26.50 -17.61 -0.85
CA GLY A 274 25.53 -18.67 -0.58
C GLY A 274 24.19 -18.21 -0.01
N THR A 275 24.00 -16.92 0.31
CA THR A 275 22.74 -16.38 0.84
C THR A 275 21.89 -15.72 -0.25
N GLY A 276 20.60 -15.55 0.02
CA GLY A 276 19.69 -14.95 -0.96
C GLY A 276 20.03 -13.48 -1.28
N ILE A 277 20.00 -13.13 -2.57
CA ILE A 277 20.24 -11.76 -3.07
C ILE A 277 18.90 -11.09 -3.40
N ARG A 278 18.68 -9.87 -2.92
CA ARG A 278 17.48 -9.07 -3.19
C ARG A 278 17.83 -7.63 -3.53
N ASP A 279 17.02 -7.02 -4.37
CA ASP A 279 17.04 -5.57 -4.59
C ASP A 279 16.27 -4.86 -3.47
N TYR A 280 17.02 -4.29 -2.54
CA TYR A 280 16.47 -3.51 -1.45
C TYR A 280 16.30 -2.06 -1.91
N ILE A 281 15.11 -1.51 -1.70
CA ILE A 281 14.74 -0.15 -2.10
C ILE A 281 14.31 0.64 -0.87
N HIS A 282 14.72 1.91 -0.79
CA HIS A 282 14.31 2.76 0.32
C HIS A 282 12.83 3.09 0.25
N ILE A 283 12.14 3.04 1.39
CA ILE A 283 10.69 3.21 1.46
C ILE A 283 10.23 4.57 0.97
N THR A 284 11.00 5.63 1.24
CA THR A 284 10.72 6.98 0.72
C THR A 284 10.85 7.04 -0.81
N ASP A 285 11.87 6.41 -1.41
CA ASP A 285 11.98 6.36 -2.88
C ASP A 285 10.78 5.61 -3.47
N LEU A 286 10.36 4.52 -2.84
CA LEU A 286 9.17 3.77 -3.25
C LEU A 286 7.89 4.63 -3.12
N ALA A 287 7.74 5.38 -2.03
CA ALA A 287 6.62 6.29 -1.81
C ALA A 287 6.57 7.41 -2.87
N ILE A 288 7.71 8.01 -3.21
CA ILE A 288 7.83 8.99 -4.30
C ILE A 288 7.43 8.37 -5.65
N GLY A 289 7.76 7.09 -5.87
CA GLY A 289 7.34 6.35 -7.07
C GLY A 289 5.82 6.29 -7.24
N HIS A 290 5.05 6.32 -6.16
CA HIS A 290 3.59 6.39 -6.24
C HIS A 290 3.09 7.76 -6.67
N VAL A 291 3.74 8.83 -6.22
CA VAL A 291 3.42 10.19 -6.67
C VAL A 291 3.70 10.31 -8.16
N GLN A 292 4.85 9.83 -8.64
CA GLN A 292 5.18 9.83 -10.06
C GLN A 292 4.22 8.96 -10.89
N ALA A 293 3.83 7.80 -10.36
CA ALA A 293 2.79 6.97 -10.99
C ALA A 293 1.44 7.70 -11.07
N LEU A 294 1.03 8.43 -10.02
CA LEU A 294 -0.20 9.23 -10.06
C LEU A 294 -0.11 10.34 -11.11
N GLU A 295 0.99 11.08 -11.16
CA GLU A 295 1.18 12.13 -12.17
C GLU A 295 1.05 11.55 -13.59
N LYS A 296 1.68 10.38 -13.84
CA LYS A 296 1.52 9.65 -15.12
C LYS A 296 0.07 9.23 -15.37
N LEU A 297 -0.60 8.72 -14.35
CA LEU A 297 -1.99 8.24 -14.42
C LEU A 297 -3.00 9.36 -14.71
N PHE A 298 -2.69 10.59 -14.29
CA PHE A 298 -3.51 11.77 -14.54
C PHE A 298 -3.22 12.46 -15.88
N GLU A 299 -2.17 12.03 -16.62
CA GLU A 299 -1.96 12.52 -17.98
C GLU A 299 -3.18 12.23 -18.85
N PRO A 300 -3.71 13.23 -19.61
CA PRO A 300 -4.93 13.06 -20.39
C PRO A 300 -4.91 11.87 -21.36
N MET A 301 -3.73 11.51 -21.87
CA MET A 301 -3.50 10.46 -22.86
C MET A 301 -3.25 9.08 -22.26
N PHE A 302 -2.96 8.96 -20.96
CA PHE A 302 -2.70 7.67 -20.35
C PHE A 302 -4.00 6.87 -20.21
N ARG A 303 -4.06 5.67 -20.81
CA ARG A 303 -5.19 4.74 -20.73
C ARG A 303 -4.67 3.31 -20.71
N GLY A 304 -5.49 2.39 -20.22
CA GLY A 304 -5.16 0.97 -20.16
C GLY A 304 -4.32 0.61 -18.94
N CYS A 305 -3.63 -0.52 -19.02
CA CYS A 305 -2.88 -1.11 -17.91
C CYS A 305 -1.39 -1.15 -18.24
N LYS A 306 -0.55 -0.60 -17.36
CA LYS A 306 0.91 -0.61 -17.54
C LYS A 306 1.64 -0.97 -16.24
N ALA A 307 2.65 -1.84 -16.36
CA ALA A 307 3.47 -2.25 -15.22
C ALA A 307 4.81 -1.49 -15.20
N TYR A 308 5.32 -1.24 -13.99
CA TYR A 308 6.66 -0.70 -13.76
C TYR A 308 7.33 -1.38 -12.58
N ASN A 309 8.59 -1.73 -12.73
CA ASN A 309 9.45 -2.17 -11.66
C ASN A 309 9.90 -0.97 -10.81
N LEU A 310 9.70 -1.07 -9.50
CA LEU A 310 10.28 -0.12 -8.55
C LEU A 310 11.33 -0.85 -7.71
N GLY A 311 12.58 -0.69 -8.12
CA GLY A 311 13.79 -1.22 -7.50
C GLY A 311 14.98 -0.28 -7.77
N THR A 312 16.13 -0.61 -7.18
CA THR A 312 17.38 0.14 -7.38
C THR A 312 18.21 -0.41 -8.54
N GLY A 313 17.93 -1.65 -8.95
CA GLY A 313 18.74 -2.44 -9.86
C GLY A 313 20.01 -3.03 -9.25
N ARG A 314 20.22 -2.85 -7.94
CA ARG A 314 21.34 -3.41 -7.21
C ARG A 314 20.87 -4.48 -6.23
N GLY A 315 21.27 -5.72 -6.48
CA GLY A 315 21.07 -6.83 -5.54
C GLY A 315 22.11 -6.80 -4.42
N TYR A 316 21.65 -7.01 -3.18
CA TYR A 316 22.49 -7.28 -2.01
C TYR A 316 22.14 -8.63 -1.39
N SER A 317 23.13 -9.34 -0.90
CA SER A 317 22.96 -10.58 -0.14
C SER A 317 22.43 -10.31 1.28
N VAL A 318 22.04 -11.39 1.98
CA VAL A 318 21.64 -11.30 3.39
C VAL A 318 22.83 -10.86 4.25
N LEU A 319 24.04 -11.36 3.98
CA LEU A 319 25.22 -11.00 4.76
C LEU A 319 25.67 -9.55 4.51
N GLU A 320 25.59 -9.07 3.27
CA GLU A 320 25.85 -7.66 2.95
C GLU A 320 24.90 -6.73 3.72
N MET A 321 23.62 -7.09 3.82
CA MET A 321 22.65 -6.32 4.59
C MET A 321 22.94 -6.35 6.11
N ILE A 322 23.35 -7.49 6.65
CA ILE A 322 23.75 -7.61 8.06
C ILE A 322 24.95 -6.72 8.37
N ASP A 323 25.97 -6.73 7.51
CA ASP A 323 27.17 -5.90 7.67
C ASP A 323 26.83 -4.40 7.59
N ALA A 324 26.05 -3.99 6.60
CA ALA A 324 25.62 -2.60 6.46
C ALA A 324 24.81 -2.12 7.68
N PHE A 325 23.92 -2.97 8.20
CA PHE A 325 23.13 -2.63 9.39
C PHE A 325 23.96 -2.62 10.67
N ALA A 326 24.91 -3.54 10.83
CA ALA A 326 25.84 -3.54 11.95
C ALA A 326 26.65 -2.25 12.00
N LYS A 327 27.12 -1.76 10.84
CA LYS A 327 27.80 -0.46 10.70
C LYS A 327 26.89 0.71 11.07
N ALA A 328 25.66 0.75 10.56
CA ALA A 328 24.73 1.84 10.82
C ALA A 328 24.27 1.91 12.29
N SER A 329 24.06 0.75 12.92
CA SER A 329 23.59 0.66 14.31
C SER A 329 24.71 0.73 15.35
N GLY A 330 25.96 0.46 14.95
CA GLY A 330 27.08 0.24 15.88
C GLY A 330 26.87 -0.98 16.79
N LYS A 331 25.97 -1.91 16.39
CA LYS A 331 25.63 -3.10 17.18
C LYS A 331 26.17 -4.35 16.48
N LYS A 332 26.61 -5.31 17.30
CA LYS A 332 26.89 -6.67 16.83
C LYS A 332 25.56 -7.37 16.58
N ILE A 333 25.40 -7.91 15.37
CA ILE A 333 24.22 -8.71 15.00
C ILE A 333 24.55 -10.18 15.19
N HIS A 334 23.81 -10.83 16.08
CA HIS A 334 23.88 -12.28 16.25
C HIS A 334 22.99 -12.95 15.21
N TYR A 335 23.50 -13.98 14.52
CA TYR A 335 22.73 -14.75 13.57
C TYR A 335 23.18 -16.22 13.53
N GLU A 336 22.33 -17.07 12.97
CA GLU A 336 22.66 -18.46 12.64
C GLU A 336 22.07 -18.84 11.28
N PHE A 337 22.72 -19.79 10.60
CA PHE A 337 22.18 -20.36 9.37
C PHE A 337 21.16 -21.45 9.69
N THR A 338 20.05 -21.44 8.95
CA THR A 338 18.99 -22.45 9.02
C THR A 338 18.71 -23.01 7.62
N LYS A 339 17.78 -23.96 7.54
CA LYS A 339 17.28 -24.47 6.24
C LYS A 339 16.74 -23.31 5.39
N ARG A 340 16.77 -23.49 4.06
CA ARG A 340 16.08 -22.61 3.12
C ARG A 340 14.60 -22.50 3.49
N ARG A 341 14.04 -21.30 3.32
CA ARG A 341 12.61 -21.07 3.47
C ARG A 341 11.91 -21.45 2.17
N GLU A 342 10.83 -22.22 2.29
CA GLU A 342 10.05 -22.63 1.13
C GLU A 342 9.52 -21.41 0.37
N GLY A 343 9.67 -21.44 -0.96
CA GLY A 343 9.27 -20.36 -1.85
C GLY A 343 10.33 -19.28 -2.12
N ASP A 344 11.45 -19.25 -1.37
CA ASP A 344 12.52 -18.27 -1.61
C ASP A 344 13.36 -18.62 -2.85
N VAL A 345 13.66 -17.60 -3.66
CA VAL A 345 14.56 -17.68 -4.83
C VAL A 345 15.99 -17.27 -4.46
N ALA A 346 16.97 -17.70 -5.27
CA ALA A 346 18.38 -17.37 -5.05
C ALA A 346 18.64 -15.86 -5.16
N ALA A 347 18.35 -15.26 -6.33
CA ALA A 347 18.57 -13.86 -6.61
C ALA A 347 17.36 -13.22 -7.30
N SER A 348 17.06 -11.96 -6.99
CA SER A 348 16.00 -11.17 -7.63
C SER A 348 16.32 -9.68 -7.51
N TYR A 349 16.57 -9.00 -8.63
CA TYR A 349 16.81 -7.56 -8.67
C TYR A 349 16.34 -6.93 -9.98
N ALA A 350 15.96 -5.65 -9.92
CA ALA A 350 15.24 -4.98 -10.99
C ALA A 350 16.13 -4.53 -12.14
N ASP A 351 15.56 -4.40 -13.33
CA ASP A 351 15.86 -3.28 -14.20
C ASP A 351 14.73 -2.27 -13.99
N ALA A 352 15.08 -1.03 -13.62
CA ALA A 352 14.13 0.06 -13.37
C ALA A 352 14.21 1.16 -14.43
N SER A 353 14.81 0.88 -15.59
CA SER A 353 14.99 1.87 -16.67
C SER A 353 13.64 2.36 -17.22
N LEU A 354 12.63 1.49 -17.31
CA LEU A 354 11.30 1.89 -17.77
C LEU A 354 10.64 2.92 -16.83
N ALA A 355 10.77 2.74 -15.51
CA ALA A 355 10.28 3.70 -14.53
C ALA A 355 11.04 5.03 -14.62
N LYS A 356 12.34 5.00 -14.88
CA LYS A 356 13.15 6.21 -15.12
C LYS A 356 12.68 6.96 -16.37
N ASP A 357 12.51 6.26 -17.48
CA ASP A 357 12.23 6.88 -18.77
C ASP A 357 10.78 7.38 -18.88
N GLU A 358 9.82 6.69 -18.26
CA GLU A 358 8.40 7.01 -18.42
C GLU A 358 7.72 7.64 -17.21
N LEU A 359 8.23 7.40 -16.00
CA LEU A 359 7.73 8.02 -14.76
C LEU A 359 8.65 9.13 -14.25
N ASN A 360 9.80 9.37 -14.89
CA ASN A 360 10.85 10.26 -14.37
C ASN A 360 11.26 9.90 -12.93
N TRP A 361 11.26 8.60 -12.60
CA TRP A 361 11.51 8.11 -11.26
C TRP A 361 12.80 7.27 -11.20
N THR A 362 13.61 7.47 -10.18
CA THR A 362 14.80 6.63 -9.91
C THR A 362 15.02 6.59 -8.41
N ALA A 363 15.38 5.42 -7.86
CA ALA A 363 15.76 5.31 -6.46
C ALA A 363 17.07 6.08 -6.20
N THR A 364 17.08 6.88 -5.14
CA THR A 364 18.19 7.80 -4.83
C THR A 364 18.99 7.41 -3.60
N LYS A 365 18.39 6.60 -2.71
CA LYS A 365 18.95 6.18 -1.43
C LYS A 365 19.69 4.86 -1.59
N ASP A 366 20.84 4.75 -0.95
CA ASP A 366 21.64 3.52 -0.97
C ASP A 366 21.39 2.63 0.26
N ILE A 367 22.13 1.51 0.37
CA ILE A 367 22.01 0.58 1.50
C ILE A 367 22.35 1.23 2.85
N HIS A 368 23.23 2.24 2.87
CA HIS A 368 23.60 2.94 4.09
C HIS A 368 22.46 3.84 4.57
N ASP A 369 21.80 4.56 3.66
CA ASP A 369 20.61 5.34 3.99
C ASP A 369 19.50 4.46 4.54
N MET A 370 19.22 3.34 3.85
CA MET A 370 18.21 2.34 4.28
C MET A 370 18.48 1.83 5.70
N CYS A 371 19.73 1.43 5.98
CA CYS A 371 20.09 0.93 7.31
C CYS A 371 20.04 2.03 8.38
N LYS A 372 20.52 3.24 8.07
CA LYS A 372 20.52 4.39 8.97
C LYS A 372 19.10 4.77 9.37
N ASP A 373 18.19 4.90 8.41
CA ASP A 373 16.83 5.36 8.68
C ASP A 373 16.01 4.28 9.37
N THR A 374 16.16 3.01 9.00
CA THR A 374 15.59 1.90 9.79
C THR A 374 16.10 1.91 11.23
N TRP A 375 17.41 2.11 11.46
CA TRP A 375 17.95 2.16 12.82
C TRP A 375 17.43 3.36 13.61
N ASN A 376 17.34 4.54 13.00
CA ASN A 376 16.78 5.74 13.61
C ASN A 376 15.32 5.55 14.04
N TRP A 377 14.50 4.93 13.20
CA TRP A 377 13.15 4.50 13.57
C TRP A 377 13.18 3.53 14.76
N GLN A 378 13.95 2.45 14.64
CA GLN A 378 13.90 1.35 15.60
C GLN A 378 14.44 1.75 16.99
N ILE A 379 15.46 2.62 17.07
CA ILE A 379 16.01 3.07 18.36
C ILE A 379 15.06 4.04 19.08
N LYS A 380 14.35 4.90 18.34
CA LYS A 380 13.33 5.79 18.91
C LYS A 380 12.06 5.04 19.30
N ASN A 381 11.79 3.95 18.61
CA ASN A 381 10.56 3.15 18.75
C ASN A 381 10.93 1.68 18.96
N PRO A 382 11.58 1.34 20.09
CA PRO A 382 12.10 -0.01 20.30
C PRO A 382 10.99 -1.05 20.18
N TYR A 383 9.77 -0.76 20.63
CA TYR A 383 8.60 -1.65 20.55
C TYR A 383 7.59 -1.24 19.47
N GLY A 384 8.04 -0.51 18.46
CA GLY A 384 7.16 -0.02 17.40
C GLY A 384 6.27 1.13 17.87
N PHE A 385 5.04 1.18 17.37
CA PHE A 385 4.07 2.23 17.72
C PHE A 385 3.45 2.07 19.11
N GLN A 386 3.61 0.91 19.75
CA GLN A 386 3.15 0.68 21.11
C GLN A 386 3.94 1.51 22.11
N LYS A 387 3.25 2.35 22.89
CA LYS A 387 3.82 3.02 24.06
C LYS A 387 3.89 2.01 25.21
N ARG A 388 5.03 1.97 25.91
CA ARG A 388 5.19 1.20 27.15
C ARG A 388 4.56 1.92 28.33
#